data_AF-A0AAV9B7G8-F1
#
_entry.id   AF-A0AAV9B7G8-F1
#
_cell.length_a   1.000
_cell.length_b   1.000
_cell.length_c   1.000
_cell.angle_alpha   90.00
_cell.angle_beta   90.00
_cell.angle_gamma   90.00
#
_symmetry.space_group_name_H-M   'P 1'
#
loop_
_entity.id
_entity.type
_entity.pdbx_description
1 polymer ?
#
loop_
_entity_poly.entity_id
_entity_poly.type
_entity_poly.pdbx_seq_one_letter_code
_entity_poly.pdbx_strand_id
1 'polypeptide(L)'
;MAASAIELRRQIEFLEIQEEYVKDEQKNLKRELLRAQEEVKRIQSVPLVIGQFMEMVDQNNGIVGSTTGSNYYVRILSTINRELLKPSASIALHRHSNALVDVLPPEADSSISLLSQSEKPDVTYNVSFD
;
A
#
# COMPACT_ATOMS: atom_id res chain seq x y z
N MET A 1 37.18 -7.26 -47.24
CA MET A 1 37.35 -7.63 -45.82
C MET A 1 37.59 -6.43 -44.91
N ALA A 2 38.44 -5.44 -45.27
CA ALA A 2 38.69 -4.28 -44.40
C ALA A 2 37.48 -3.34 -44.17
N ALA A 3 36.61 -3.14 -45.17
CA ALA A 3 35.44 -2.25 -45.05
C ALA A 3 34.44 -2.71 -43.97
N SER A 4 34.16 -4.02 -43.89
CA SER A 4 33.29 -4.61 -42.87
C SER A 4 33.87 -4.45 -41.45
N ALA A 5 35.20 -4.50 -41.29
CA ALA A 5 35.84 -4.33 -39.99
C ALA A 5 35.73 -2.89 -39.47
N ILE A 6 35.72 -1.90 -40.35
CA ILE A 6 35.52 -0.48 -39.99
C ILE A 6 34.07 -0.25 -39.56
N GLU A 7 33.12 -0.84 -40.27
CA GLU A 7 31.69 -0.72 -39.98
C GLU A 7 31.32 -1.38 -38.64
N LEU A 8 31.87 -2.57 -38.36
CA LEU A 8 31.76 -3.24 -37.06
C LEU A 8 32.37 -2.41 -35.92
N ARG A 9 33.55 -1.79 -36.12
CA ARG A 9 34.15 -0.91 -35.10
C ARG A 9 33.28 0.29 -34.78
N ARG A 10 32.72 0.94 -35.80
CA ARG A 10 31.80 2.07 -35.61
C ARG A 10 30.53 1.67 -34.86
N GLN A 11 30.05 0.45 -35.10
CA GLN A 11 28.87 -0.08 -34.43
C GLN A 11 29.16 -0.44 -32.96
N ILE A 12 30.36 -0.92 -32.65
CA ILE A 12 30.83 -1.13 -31.27
C ILE A 12 30.91 0.22 -30.54
N GLU A 13 31.57 1.23 -31.12
CA GLU A 13 31.64 2.57 -30.51
C GLU A 13 30.25 3.17 -30.26
N PHE A 14 29.32 2.99 -31.20
CA PHE A 14 27.93 3.44 -31.02
C PHE A 14 27.24 2.70 -29.87
N LEU A 15 27.41 1.39 -29.76
CA LEU A 15 26.83 0.58 -28.69
C LEU A 15 27.42 0.94 -27.32
N GLU A 16 28.72 1.22 -27.23
CA GLU A 16 29.38 1.66 -26.00
C GLU A 16 28.77 2.98 -25.49
N ILE A 17 28.56 3.96 -26.38
CA ILE A 17 27.90 5.23 -26.03
C ILE A 17 26.45 5.01 -25.58
N GLN A 18 25.70 4.13 -26.26
CA GLN A 18 24.34 3.79 -25.85
C GLN A 18 24.30 3.09 -24.49
N GLU A 19 25.26 2.19 -24.22
CA GLU A 19 25.36 1.51 -22.94
C GLU A 19 25.64 2.51 -21.80
N GLU A 20 26.57 3.45 -22.00
CA GLU A 20 26.86 4.52 -21.06
C GLU A 20 25.62 5.39 -20.81
N TYR A 21 24.93 5.81 -21.88
CA TYR A 21 23.70 6.60 -21.80
C TYR A 21 22.61 5.89 -20.98
N VAL A 22 22.37 4.60 -21.24
CA VAL A 22 21.37 3.81 -20.51
C VAL A 22 21.76 3.65 -19.04
N LYS A 23 23.05 3.47 -18.72
CA LYS A 23 23.52 3.40 -17.32
C LYS A 23 23.27 4.71 -16.58
N ASP A 24 23.52 5.84 -17.23
CA ASP A 24 23.29 7.16 -16.66
C ASP A 24 21.79 7.46 -16.47
N GLU A 25 20.95 7.14 -17.47
CA GLU A 25 19.49 7.24 -17.35
C GLU A 25 18.95 6.36 -16.22
N GLN A 26 19.41 5.11 -16.11
CA GLN A 26 19.03 4.23 -15.00
C GLN A 26 19.38 4.84 -13.64
N LYS A 27 20.56 5.47 -13.53
CA LYS A 27 20.98 6.14 -12.30
C LYS A 27 20.12 7.36 -12.01
N ASN A 28 19.75 8.12 -13.03
CA ASN A 28 18.88 9.28 -12.90
C ASN A 28 17.47 8.88 -12.45
N LEU A 29 16.88 7.89 -13.13
CA LEU A 29 15.57 7.32 -12.78
C LEU A 29 15.53 6.76 -11.35
N LYS A 30 16.60 6.08 -10.90
CA LYS A 30 16.70 5.61 -9.51
C LYS A 30 16.68 6.76 -8.51
N ARG A 31 17.34 7.89 -8.81
CA ARG A 31 17.31 9.09 -7.95
C ARG A 31 15.94 9.73 -7.94
N GLU A 32 15.28 9.81 -9.09
CA GLU A 32 13.94 10.36 -9.20
C GLU A 32 12.91 9.50 -8.46
N LEU A 33 13.04 8.18 -8.55
CA LEU A 33 12.22 7.23 -7.79
C LEU A 33 12.37 7.44 -6.26
N LEU A 34 13.60 7.61 -5.77
CA LEU A 34 13.84 7.91 -4.35
C LEU A 34 13.18 9.22 -3.92
N ARG A 35 13.30 10.28 -4.73
CA ARG A 35 12.66 11.58 -4.46
C ARG A 35 11.13 11.45 -4.45
N ALA A 36 10.56 10.72 -5.40
CA ALA A 36 9.12 10.47 -5.45
C ALA A 36 8.65 9.68 -4.23
N GLN A 37 9.40 8.67 -3.78
CA GLN A 37 9.11 7.91 -2.57
C GLN A 37 9.16 8.79 -1.30
N GLU A 38 10.10 9.72 -1.21
CA GLU A 38 10.17 10.68 -0.11
C GLU A 38 8.96 11.62 -0.09
N GLU A 39 8.49 12.07 -1.25
CA GLU A 39 7.28 12.91 -1.33
C GLU A 39 6.02 12.14 -0.90
N VAL A 40 5.89 10.86 -1.29
CA VAL A 40 4.78 10.01 -0.84
C VAL A 40 4.80 9.87 0.69
N LYS A 41 5.97 9.66 1.30
CA LYS A 41 6.09 9.59 2.77
C LYS A 41 5.68 10.88 3.46
N ARG A 42 5.94 12.06 2.85
CA ARG A 42 5.46 13.33 3.40
C ARG A 42 3.94 13.38 3.42
N ILE A 43 3.27 12.93 2.36
CA ILE A 43 1.80 12.84 2.29
C ILE A 43 1.24 11.86 3.34
N GLN A 44 1.98 10.82 3.70
CA GLN A 44 1.58 9.89 4.77
C GLN A 44 1.64 10.51 6.17
N SER A 45 2.38 11.61 6.36
CA SER A 45 2.64 12.20 7.68
C SER A 45 1.74 13.39 8.08
N VAL A 46 0.98 13.95 7.14
CA VAL A 46 -0.02 15.01 7.39
C VAL A 46 -1.24 14.42 8.12
N PRO A 47 -2.05 15.22 8.85
CA PRO A 47 -3.07 14.68 9.75
C PRO A 47 -3.99 13.69 9.04
N LEU A 48 -3.96 12.46 9.54
CA LEU A 48 -4.75 11.33 9.05
C LEU A 48 -6.07 11.26 9.83
N VAL A 49 -7.12 10.85 9.12
CA VAL A 49 -8.44 10.57 9.66
C VAL A 49 -8.69 9.07 9.53
N ILE A 50 -9.22 8.43 10.56
CA ILE A 50 -9.49 7.00 10.54
C ILE A 50 -10.85 6.74 9.88
N GLY A 51 -10.89 5.80 8.95
CA GLY A 51 -12.10 5.32 8.30
C GLY A 51 -12.14 3.80 8.23
N GLN A 52 -13.21 3.27 7.65
CA GLN A 52 -13.36 1.86 7.33
C GLN A 52 -13.40 1.64 5.82
N PHE A 53 -12.68 0.64 5.35
CA PHE A 53 -12.77 0.21 3.96
C PHE A 53 -14.07 -0.56 3.72
N MET A 54 -14.80 -0.26 2.64
CA MET A 54 -16.01 -1.02 2.29
C MET A 54 -15.76 -1.95 1.11
N GLU A 55 -15.54 -1.39 -0.08
CA GLU A 55 -15.46 -2.16 -1.32
C GLU A 55 -14.52 -1.51 -2.35
N MET A 56 -13.87 -2.34 -3.16
CA MET A 56 -13.13 -1.89 -4.35
C MET A 56 -14.10 -1.73 -5.51
N VAL A 57 -14.13 -0.55 -6.14
CA VAL A 57 -14.93 -0.33 -7.36
C VAL A 57 -14.09 -0.65 -8.59
N ASP A 58 -12.88 -0.10 -8.62
CA ASP A 58 -11.94 -0.23 -9.73
C ASP A 58 -10.58 -0.71 -9.22
N GLN A 59 -9.62 -0.84 -10.15
CA GLN A 59 -8.24 -1.07 -9.75
C GLN A 59 -7.66 0.10 -8.94
N ASN A 60 -8.06 1.35 -9.10
CA ASN A 60 -7.43 2.46 -8.35
C ASN A 60 -8.39 3.21 -7.42
N ASN A 61 -9.65 2.81 -7.39
CA ASN A 61 -10.70 3.52 -6.67
C ASN A 61 -11.50 2.55 -5.82
N GLY A 62 -11.93 3.02 -4.64
CA GLY A 62 -12.75 2.24 -3.73
C GLY A 62 -13.69 3.14 -2.94
N ILE A 63 -14.64 2.50 -2.27
CA ILE A 63 -15.57 3.16 -1.38
C ILE A 63 -15.08 2.98 0.06
N VAL A 64 -15.04 4.09 0.78
CA VAL A 64 -14.64 4.14 2.18
C VAL A 64 -15.75 4.77 3.02
N GLY A 65 -15.95 4.26 4.22
CA GLY A 65 -16.77 4.86 5.25
C GLY A 65 -15.92 5.77 6.14
N SER A 66 -16.23 7.05 6.20
CA SER A 66 -15.64 7.94 7.20
C SER A 66 -16.30 7.70 8.55
N THR A 67 -15.56 7.91 9.64
CA THR A 67 -16.11 7.95 11.01
C THR A 67 -17.19 9.03 11.18
N THR A 68 -17.32 9.97 10.24
CA THR A 68 -18.39 10.96 10.18
C THR A 68 -19.74 10.41 9.68
N GLY A 69 -19.82 9.13 9.32
CA GLY A 69 -21.07 8.46 8.91
C GLY A 69 -21.41 8.57 7.42
N SER A 70 -20.57 9.24 6.63
CA SER A 70 -20.73 9.37 5.18
C SER A 70 -19.77 8.45 4.43
N ASN A 71 -20.23 7.93 3.29
CA ASN A 71 -19.44 7.13 2.37
C ASN A 71 -18.82 8.00 1.28
N TYR A 72 -17.55 7.78 0.99
CA TYR A 72 -16.80 8.51 -0.02
C TYR A 72 -16.26 7.57 -1.10
N TYR A 73 -16.33 8.02 -2.34
CA TYR A 73 -15.59 7.42 -3.44
C TYR A 73 -14.20 8.05 -3.51
N VAL A 74 -13.16 7.25 -3.26
CA VAL A 74 -11.81 7.76 -3.04
C VAL A 74 -10.79 6.99 -3.87
N ARG A 75 -9.71 7.68 -4.20
CA ARG A 75 -8.55 7.07 -4.87
C ARG A 75 -7.66 6.39 -3.84
N ILE A 76 -7.18 5.20 -4.20
CA ILE A 76 -6.29 4.38 -3.39
C ILE A 76 -4.86 4.60 -3.85
N LEU A 77 -3.95 4.86 -2.92
CA LEU A 77 -2.53 4.99 -3.22
C LEU A 77 -1.95 3.66 -3.73
N SER A 78 -1.13 3.74 -4.78
CA SER A 78 -0.48 2.56 -5.39
C SER A 78 0.57 1.89 -4.51
N THR A 79 1.00 2.56 -3.42
CA THR A 79 1.95 2.01 -2.46
C THR A 79 1.34 0.99 -1.52
N ILE A 80 0.01 0.86 -1.50
CA ILE A 80 -0.71 0.00 -0.58
C ILE A 80 -0.87 -1.40 -1.17
N ASN A 81 -0.67 -2.43 -0.34
CA ASN A 81 -0.96 -3.80 -0.75
C ASN A 81 -2.47 -4.07 -0.74
N ARG A 82 -2.99 -4.45 -1.91
CA ARG A 82 -4.42 -4.73 -2.14
C ARG A 82 -4.92 -5.94 -1.37
N GLU A 83 -4.04 -6.88 -1.05
CA GLU A 83 -4.40 -8.08 -0.28
C GLU A 83 -4.77 -7.75 1.17
N LEU A 84 -4.33 -6.59 1.67
CA LEU A 84 -4.66 -6.09 3.01
C LEU A 84 -6.02 -5.37 3.03
N LEU A 85 -6.56 -4.97 1.87
CA LEU A 85 -7.85 -4.30 1.76
C LEU A 85 -8.97 -5.33 1.85
N LYS A 86 -9.34 -5.66 3.09
CA LYS A 86 -10.54 -6.44 3.40
C LYS A 86 -11.70 -5.51 3.74
N PRO A 87 -12.95 -5.89 3.44
CA PRO A 87 -14.11 -5.17 3.95
C PRO A 87 -14.01 -4.99 5.46
N SER A 88 -14.38 -3.81 5.94
CA SER A 88 -14.29 -3.40 7.34
C SER A 88 -12.87 -3.28 7.92
N ALA A 89 -11.83 -3.32 7.08
CA ALA A 89 -10.47 -3.01 7.53
C ALA A 89 -10.38 -1.54 7.97
N SER A 90 -9.62 -1.30 9.05
CA SER A 90 -9.33 0.06 9.51
C SER A 90 -8.33 0.70 8.56
N ILE A 91 -8.62 1.91 8.08
CA ILE A 91 -7.81 2.60 7.08
C ILE A 91 -7.51 4.03 7.50
N ALA A 92 -6.37 4.54 7.03
CA ALA A 92 -5.98 5.93 7.16
C ALA A 92 -6.38 6.71 5.90
N LEU A 93 -7.19 7.74 6.09
CA LEU A 93 -7.62 8.68 5.08
C LEU A 93 -6.90 10.02 5.27
N HIS A 94 -6.59 10.70 4.17
CA HIS A 94 -6.07 12.07 4.25
C HIS A 94 -7.19 13.08 4.56
N ARG A 95 -7.00 13.97 5.54
CA ARG A 95 -8.05 14.88 6.06
C ARG A 95 -8.80 15.73 5.02
N HIS A 96 -8.13 16.19 3.96
CA HIS A 96 -8.74 17.13 2.99
C HIS A 96 -9.21 16.46 1.70
N SER A 97 -8.50 15.41 1.26
CA SER A 97 -8.78 14.74 -0.02
C SER A 97 -9.51 13.42 0.16
N ASN A 98 -9.63 12.92 1.39
CA ASN A 98 -10.16 11.60 1.73
C ASN A 98 -9.48 10.44 0.98
N ALA A 99 -8.30 10.65 0.38
CA ALA A 99 -7.57 9.60 -0.30
C ALA A 99 -7.14 8.52 0.70
N LEU A 100 -7.15 7.26 0.28
CA LEU A 100 -6.72 6.13 1.09
C LEU A 100 -5.19 6.07 1.08
N VAL A 101 -4.59 6.34 2.25
CA VAL A 101 -3.15 6.54 2.43
C VAL A 101 -2.45 5.28 2.96
N ASP A 102 -3.07 4.60 3.92
CA ASP A 102 -2.54 3.37 4.52
C ASP A 102 -3.65 2.50 5.12
N VAL A 103 -3.35 1.22 5.35
CA VAL A 103 -4.23 0.29 6.07
C VAL A 103 -3.67 0.11 7.48
N LEU A 104 -4.50 0.42 8.48
CA LEU A 104 -4.12 0.24 9.87
C LEU A 104 -4.33 -1.22 10.28
N PRO A 105 -3.50 -1.77 11.18
CA PRO A 105 -3.79 -3.07 11.77
C PRO A 105 -5.18 -3.04 12.42
N PRO A 106 -5.91 -4.17 12.41
CA PRO A 106 -7.23 -4.23 13.02
C PRO A 106 -7.12 -3.72 14.45
N GLU A 107 -7.97 -2.76 14.80
CA GLU A 107 -8.08 -2.29 16.18
C GLU A 107 -8.53 -3.49 17.02
N ALA A 108 -7.58 -4.14 17.67
CA ALA A 108 -7.88 -5.03 18.77
C ALA A 108 -8.38 -4.11 19.89
N ASP A 109 -9.70 -3.99 20.00
CA ASP A 109 -10.35 -3.33 21.12
C ASP A 109 -9.74 -3.89 22.41
N SER A 110 -9.06 -3.05 23.18
CA SER A 110 -8.37 -3.45 24.41
C SER A 110 -9.33 -3.97 25.48
N SER A 111 -10.64 -3.83 25.26
CA SER A 111 -11.68 -4.45 26.08
C SER A 111 -11.87 -5.95 25.81
N ILE A 112 -11.41 -6.46 24.66
CA ILE A 112 -11.49 -7.88 24.30
C ILE A 112 -10.11 -8.52 24.50
N SER A 113 -9.74 -8.68 25.77
CA SER A 113 -8.69 -9.64 26.10
C SER A 113 -9.28 -11.03 25.90
N LEU A 114 -8.82 -11.75 24.87
CA LEU A 114 -9.13 -13.17 24.75
C LEU A 114 -8.69 -13.83 26.05
N LEU A 115 -9.67 -14.30 26.83
CA LEU A 115 -9.42 -15.01 28.09
C LEU A 115 -8.38 -16.08 27.80
N SER A 116 -7.30 -16.02 28.56
CA SER A 116 -6.20 -16.97 28.43
C SER A 116 -6.71 -18.39 28.67
N GLN A 117 -6.02 -19.42 28.18
CA GLN A 117 -6.44 -20.82 28.39
C GLN A 117 -6.60 -21.18 29.89
N SER A 118 -5.97 -20.39 30.77
CA SER A 118 -6.08 -20.42 32.24
C SER A 118 -7.39 -19.85 32.82
N GLU A 119 -8.14 -19.03 32.09
CA GLU A 119 -9.42 -18.44 32.53
C GLU A 119 -10.64 -19.20 32.01
N LYS A 120 -10.44 -20.41 31.46
CA LYS A 120 -11.56 -21.26 31.06
C LYS A 120 -12.44 -21.57 32.28
N PRO A 121 -13.75 -21.24 32.24
CA PRO A 121 -14.64 -21.57 33.34
C PRO A 121 -14.87 -23.09 33.43
N ASP A 122 -14.80 -23.64 34.63
CA ASP A 122 -14.94 -25.08 34.93
C ASP A 122 -16.39 -25.52 35.19
N VAL A 123 -17.37 -24.71 34.77
CA VAL A 123 -18.79 -24.95 35.03
C VAL A 123 -19.35 -25.99 34.05
N THR A 124 -19.87 -27.09 34.61
CA THR A 124 -20.57 -28.14 33.87
C THR A 124 -22.08 -27.97 34.04
N TYR A 125 -22.83 -27.89 32.94
CA TYR A 125 -24.29 -27.81 32.97
C TYR A 125 -24.89 -29.19 33.25
N ASN A 126 -25.33 -29.42 34.49
CA ASN A 126 -26.19 -30.55 34.80
C ASN A 126 -27.63 -30.18 34.45
N VAL A 127 -28.12 -30.75 33.35
CA VAL A 127 -29.54 -30.71 32.98
C VAL A 127 -30.26 -31.80 33.77
N SER A 128 -30.92 -31.42 34.86
CA SER A 128 -31.92 -32.25 35.53
C SER A 128 -33.21 -32.19 34.71
N PHE A 129 -33.61 -33.32 34.13
CA PHE A 129 -34.94 -33.50 33.56
C PHE A 129 -35.87 -33.95 34.69
N ASP A 130 -36.86 -33.12 35.03
CA ASP A 130 -38.00 -33.48 35.87
C ASP A 130 -39.00 -34.36 35.10
#